data_AF-A0A1F6QQX2-F1
#
_entry.id   AF-A0A1F6QQX2-F1
#
_cell.length_a   1.000
_cell.length_b   1.000
_cell.length_c   1.000
_cell.angle_alpha   90.00
_cell.angle_beta   90.00
_cell.angle_gamma   90.00
#
_symmetry.space_group_name_H-M   'P 1'
#
loop_
_entity.id
_entity.type
_entity.pdbx_description
1 polymer ?
#
loop_
_entity_poly.entity_id
_entity_poly.type
_entity_poly.pdbx_seq_one_letter_code
_entity_poly.pdbx_strand_id
1 'polypeptide(L)'
;MNALSQATIEKLQYYVYLLCDPRTNNSPFYIGKGHGNRINEHLLGALESDGNNEEAKITTIKEIQAAGLSVRLIILRHGLTEKEAFEIESAMIDFIGKENLTNIVLGHYSTERGIMTLQEIKVKYEAEDAIFDEPVILININELYNQKMQMNPVEIYEATRKYWKINLDRTNKIRIACSVYKGIIREVFIIDRWYLSTVQIGRKEFEGRVAEKEIRDKYIYKSVEKYWKQGSQNPIKYVGLKGGLLKA
;
A
#
# COMPACT_ATOMS: atom_id res chain seq x y z
N MET A 1 25.13 14.33 25.97
CA MET A 1 23.81 13.83 26.41
C MET A 1 24.04 12.64 27.32
N ASN A 2 23.37 12.58 28.46
CA ASN A 2 23.68 11.58 29.49
C ASN A 2 22.87 10.30 29.27
N ALA A 3 23.51 9.15 29.50
CA ALA A 3 22.82 7.87 29.56
C ALA A 3 21.68 7.93 30.59
N LEU A 4 20.58 7.23 30.28
CA LEU A 4 19.49 7.08 31.24
C LEU A 4 19.98 6.32 32.48
N SER A 5 19.51 6.72 33.65
CA SER A 5 19.80 5.97 34.87
C SER A 5 19.12 4.60 34.85
N GLN A 6 19.69 3.64 35.58
CA GLN A 6 19.14 2.28 35.69
C GLN A 6 17.67 2.28 36.16
N ALA A 7 17.34 3.12 37.16
CA ALA A 7 15.98 3.27 37.66
C ALA A 7 15.00 3.80 36.58
N THR A 8 15.47 4.63 35.65
CA THR A 8 14.66 5.10 34.52
C THR A 8 14.49 4.00 33.48
N ILE A 9 15.57 3.29 33.15
CA ILE A 9 15.55 2.14 32.22
C ILE A 9 14.56 1.08 32.66
N GLU A 10 14.58 0.70 33.94
CA GLU A 10 13.68 -0.29 34.53
C GLU A 10 12.21 0.14 34.48
N LYS A 11 11.91 1.44 34.56
CA LYS A 11 10.53 1.95 34.46
C LYS A 11 10.07 2.16 33.02
N LEU A 12 10.99 2.40 32.09
CA LEU A 12 10.67 2.61 30.68
C LEU A 12 10.16 1.33 30.02
N GLN A 13 10.68 0.16 30.40
CA GLN A 13 10.38 -1.12 29.72
C GLN A 13 10.58 -0.96 28.21
N TYR A 14 9.71 -1.55 27.37
CA TYR A 14 9.67 -1.17 25.96
C TYR A 14 8.94 0.15 25.77
N TYR A 15 9.38 0.92 24.77
CA TYR A 15 8.83 2.22 24.45
C TYR A 15 8.91 2.49 22.94
N VAL A 16 8.10 3.45 22.49
CA VAL A 16 8.19 4.03 21.14
C VAL A 16 8.68 5.46 21.28
N TYR A 17 9.60 5.86 20.41
CA TYR A 17 10.22 7.17 20.42
C TYR A 17 10.26 7.81 19.03
N LEU A 18 10.40 9.13 19.02
CA LEU A 18 10.52 9.96 17.82
C LEU A 18 11.86 10.70 17.87
N LEU A 19 12.51 10.80 16.70
CA LEU A 19 13.57 11.77 16.46
C LEU A 19 12.96 12.92 15.63
N CYS A 20 13.05 14.12 16.16
CA CYS A 20 12.43 15.31 15.57
C CYS A 20 13.50 16.32 15.12
N ASP A 21 13.29 16.91 13.95
CA ASP A 21 14.17 17.95 13.41
C ASP A 21 13.69 19.32 13.92
N PRO A 22 14.49 20.03 14.75
CA PRO A 22 14.11 21.34 15.26
C PRO A 22 13.99 22.40 14.16
N ARG A 23 14.60 22.18 12.99
CA ARG A 23 14.55 23.10 11.84
C ARG A 23 13.19 23.08 11.13
N THR A 24 12.41 22.00 11.29
CA THR A 24 11.12 21.78 10.61
C THR A 24 9.95 21.79 11.59
N ASN A 25 9.93 22.77 12.50
CA ASN A 25 8.91 22.88 13.56
C ASN A 25 8.78 21.61 14.42
N ASN A 26 9.90 20.94 14.70
CA ASN A 26 9.96 19.66 15.43
C ASN A 26 9.21 18.51 14.75
N SER A 27 9.11 18.50 13.42
CA SER A 27 8.51 17.38 12.70
C SER A 27 9.34 16.11 12.91
N PRO A 28 8.70 14.95 13.16
CA PRO A 28 9.41 13.69 13.30
C PRO A 28 9.98 13.27 11.93
N PHE A 29 11.26 12.93 11.90
CA PHE A 29 11.90 12.33 10.73
C PHE A 29 12.20 10.84 10.94
N TYR A 30 12.08 10.33 12.15
CA TYR A 30 12.25 8.90 12.44
C TYR A 30 11.37 8.46 13.61
N ILE A 31 10.84 7.25 13.51
CA ILE A 31 10.08 6.57 14.57
C ILE A 31 10.78 5.26 14.87
N GLY A 32 10.97 4.94 16.15
CA GLY A 32 11.58 3.68 16.55
C GLY A 32 10.95 3.09 17.80
N LYS A 33 10.96 1.76 17.92
CA LYS A 33 10.81 1.07 19.20
C LYS A 33 12.15 0.89 19.89
N GLY A 34 12.14 0.92 21.22
CA GLY A 34 13.33 0.68 22.03
C GLY A 34 13.08 0.09 23.39
N HIS A 35 14.16 -0.37 23.99
CA HIS A 35 14.25 -0.86 25.36
C HIS A 35 15.59 -0.36 25.92
N GLY A 36 15.64 -0.08 27.22
CA GLY A 36 16.85 0.48 27.84
C GLY A 36 17.25 1.82 27.22
N ASN A 37 18.55 2.01 26.97
CA ASN A 37 19.11 3.29 26.52
C ASN A 37 19.12 3.49 25.00
N ARG A 38 18.42 2.62 24.24
CA ARG A 38 18.44 2.58 22.76
C ARG A 38 18.23 3.94 22.09
N ILE A 39 17.34 4.79 22.62
CA ILE A 39 17.10 6.14 22.06
C ILE A 39 18.37 7.01 22.02
N ASN A 40 19.25 6.88 23.02
CA ASN A 40 20.52 7.59 23.07
C ASN A 40 21.60 6.88 22.24
N GLU A 41 21.60 5.54 22.22
CA GLU A 41 22.54 4.75 21.41
C GLU A 41 22.42 5.07 19.92
N HIS A 42 21.21 5.36 19.41
CA HIS A 42 21.03 5.77 18.01
C HIS A 42 21.65 7.12 17.67
N LEU A 43 21.68 8.05 18.61
CA LEU A 43 22.36 9.34 18.44
C LEU A 43 23.88 9.18 18.52
N LEU A 44 24.35 8.30 19.38
CA LEU A 44 25.78 8.03 19.59
C LEU A 44 26.36 7.19 18.44
N GLY A 45 25.67 6.15 17.99
CA GLY A 45 26.09 5.29 16.88
C GLY A 45 26.20 6.04 15.55
N ALA A 46 25.39 7.08 15.33
CA ALA A 46 25.53 7.99 14.18
C ALA A 46 26.88 8.73 14.12
N LEU A 47 27.59 8.83 15.25
CA LEU A 47 28.94 9.41 15.34
C LEU A 47 30.04 8.37 15.07
N GLU A 48 29.74 7.07 15.14
CA GLU A 48 30.75 5.99 15.12
C GLU A 48 30.68 5.08 13.88
N SER A 49 29.57 5.02 13.14
CA SER A 49 29.40 4.06 12.04
C SER A 49 29.61 4.64 10.63
N ASP A 50 30.65 4.15 9.95
CA ASP A 50 30.77 4.11 8.49
C ASP A 50 30.19 2.78 7.97
N GLY A 51 28.99 2.80 7.41
CA GLY A 51 28.49 1.68 6.58
C GLY A 51 27.18 1.01 7.01
N ASN A 52 26.18 1.23 6.15
CA ASN A 52 24.97 0.44 5.85
C ASN A 52 23.78 0.37 6.82
N ASN A 53 22.62 0.45 6.15
CA ASN A 53 21.24 0.25 6.57
C ASN A 53 20.54 1.31 7.43
N GLU A 54 21.11 2.49 7.71
CA GLU A 54 20.40 3.62 8.31
C GLU A 54 20.94 5.00 7.84
N GLU A 55 21.49 5.06 6.62
CA GLU A 55 22.21 6.23 6.10
C GLU A 55 21.38 7.51 6.12
N ALA A 56 20.12 7.47 5.67
CA ALA A 56 19.24 8.65 5.68
C ALA A 56 19.06 9.25 7.08
N LYS A 57 18.84 8.39 8.10
CA LYS A 57 18.70 8.82 9.49
C LYS A 57 19.98 9.47 10.00
N ILE A 58 21.12 8.82 9.77
CA ILE A 58 22.44 9.29 10.22
C ILE A 58 22.77 10.63 9.54
N THR A 59 22.51 10.75 8.25
CA THR A 59 22.69 11.98 7.48
C THR A 59 21.86 13.13 8.06
N THR A 60 20.56 12.92 8.31
CA THR A 60 19.71 13.95 8.93
C THR A 60 20.22 14.36 10.31
N ILE A 61 20.68 13.42 11.15
CA ILE A 61 21.27 13.73 12.47
C ILE A 61 22.53 14.61 12.31
N LYS A 62 23.45 14.23 11.41
CA LYS A 62 24.69 14.97 11.14
C LYS A 62 24.41 16.38 10.62
N GLU A 63 23.43 16.54 9.74
CA GLU A 63 23.02 17.87 9.23
C GLU A 63 22.46 18.78 10.33
N ILE A 64 21.64 18.25 11.24
CA ILE A 64 21.11 19.01 12.39
C ILE A 64 22.27 19.47 13.29
N GLN A 65 23.21 18.58 13.57
CA GLN A 65 24.39 18.88 14.39
C GLN A 65 25.33 19.89 13.72
N ALA A 66 25.55 19.79 12.41
CA ALA A 66 26.35 20.75 11.65
C ALA A 66 25.75 22.16 11.67
N ALA A 67 24.43 22.28 11.84
CA ALA A 67 23.74 23.56 12.07
C ALA A 67 23.85 24.09 13.52
N GLY A 68 24.62 23.43 14.40
CA GLY A 68 24.75 23.78 15.82
C GLY A 68 23.50 23.45 16.65
N LEU A 69 22.58 22.64 16.11
CA LEU A 69 21.34 22.25 16.77
C LEU A 69 21.44 20.82 17.31
N SER A 70 20.50 20.46 18.17
CA SER A 70 20.37 19.09 18.71
C SER A 70 19.08 18.47 18.23
N VAL A 71 19.16 17.19 17.82
CA VAL A 71 17.99 16.37 17.52
C VAL A 71 17.10 16.30 18.76
N ARG A 72 15.82 16.57 18.60
CA ARG A 72 14.87 16.47 19.70
C ARG A 72 14.41 15.03 19.85
N LEU A 73 14.63 14.47 21.05
CA LEU A 73 14.19 13.13 21.44
C LEU A 73 12.84 13.20 22.14
N ILE A 74 11.88 12.39 21.71
CA ILE A 74 10.56 12.30 22.33
C ILE A 74 10.23 10.85 22.61
N ILE A 75 9.88 10.50 23.85
CA ILE A 75 9.23 9.23 24.17
C ILE A 75 7.74 9.40 23.88
N LEU A 76 7.24 8.72 22.83
CA LEU A 76 5.82 8.76 22.45
C LEU A 76 4.97 7.97 23.45
N ARG A 77 5.45 6.78 23.84
CA ARG A 77 4.80 5.92 24.82
C ARG A 77 5.80 4.94 25.43
N HIS A 78 5.64 4.60 26.71
CA HIS A 78 6.55 3.72 27.44
C HIS A 78 5.78 2.81 28.41
N GLY A 79 6.48 1.90 29.09
CA GLY A 79 5.88 0.90 29.97
C GLY A 79 5.20 -0.23 29.20
N LEU A 80 5.64 -0.47 27.96
CA LEU A 80 5.02 -1.40 27.03
C LEU A 80 5.68 -2.78 27.12
N THR A 81 4.95 -3.78 26.67
CA THR A 81 5.54 -5.02 26.16
C THR A 81 6.19 -4.77 24.80
N GLU A 82 7.09 -5.65 24.37
CA GLU A 82 7.71 -5.55 23.05
C GLU A 82 6.66 -5.55 21.92
N LYS A 83 5.65 -6.42 22.04
CA LYS A 83 4.56 -6.53 21.05
C LYS A 83 3.77 -5.24 20.94
N GLU A 84 3.43 -4.61 22.05
CA GLU A 84 2.71 -3.32 22.04
C GLU A 84 3.56 -2.22 21.42
N ALA A 85 4.84 -2.12 21.78
CA ALA A 85 5.74 -1.14 21.19
C ALA A 85 5.86 -1.34 19.66
N PHE A 86 5.91 -2.60 19.22
CA PHE A 86 5.96 -2.96 17.81
C PHE A 86 4.70 -2.58 17.02
N GLU A 87 3.50 -2.84 17.58
CA GLU A 87 2.23 -2.47 16.93
C GLU A 87 2.06 -0.93 16.90
N ILE A 88 2.48 -0.22 17.96
CA ILE A 88 2.43 1.26 17.99
C ILE A 88 3.42 1.87 17.00
N GLU A 89 4.66 1.37 16.94
CA GLU A 89 5.67 1.82 15.96
C GLU A 89 5.14 1.67 14.54
N SER A 90 4.62 0.49 14.20
CA SER A 90 4.07 0.20 12.87
C SER A 90 2.91 1.13 12.52
N ALA A 91 1.95 1.30 13.43
CA ALA A 91 0.81 2.18 13.22
C ALA A 91 1.20 3.65 13.03
N MET A 92 2.22 4.13 13.77
CA MET A 92 2.71 5.50 13.67
C MET A 92 3.49 5.75 12.37
N ILE A 93 4.30 4.79 11.93
CA ILE A 93 4.98 4.87 10.63
C ILE A 93 3.96 4.95 9.50
N ASP A 94 2.93 4.10 9.54
CA ASP A 94 1.85 4.12 8.56
C ASP A 94 1.08 5.46 8.56
N PHE A 95 0.81 6.01 9.74
CA PHE A 95 0.04 7.26 9.90
C PHE A 95 0.80 8.50 9.42
N ILE A 96 2.10 8.60 9.71
CA ILE A 96 2.92 9.72 9.25
C ILE A 96 3.26 9.59 7.76
N GLY A 97 3.33 8.35 7.26
CA GLY A 97 3.75 8.04 5.89
C GLY A 97 5.26 7.94 5.78
N LYS A 98 5.74 6.86 5.18
CA LYS A 98 7.18 6.56 5.04
C LYS A 98 7.92 7.63 4.25
N GLU A 99 7.27 8.30 3.31
CA GLU A 99 7.86 9.40 2.53
C GLU A 99 8.30 10.60 3.38
N ASN A 100 7.75 10.73 4.59
CA ASN A 100 8.07 11.79 5.54
C ASN A 100 9.09 11.32 6.60
N LEU A 101 9.54 10.07 6.54
CA LEU A 101 10.42 9.44 7.53
C LEU A 101 11.68 8.86 6.87
N THR A 102 12.76 8.78 7.63
CA THR A 102 14.01 8.11 7.24
C THR A 102 13.97 6.60 7.53
N ASN A 103 12.84 6.07 8.02
CA ASN A 103 12.62 4.64 8.26
C ASN A 103 12.76 3.85 6.95
N ILE A 104 13.57 2.77 6.95
CA ILE A 104 13.82 1.98 5.74
C ILE A 104 12.74 0.94 5.49
N VAL A 105 12.17 0.38 6.54
CA VAL A 105 11.02 -0.53 6.45
C VAL A 105 9.72 0.25 6.58
N LEU A 106 8.68 -0.19 5.87
CA LEU A 106 7.31 0.21 6.19
C LEU A 106 6.95 -0.30 7.59
N GLY A 107 5.87 0.22 8.17
CA GLY A 107 5.29 -0.39 9.37
C GLY A 107 5.11 -1.89 9.14
N HIS A 108 5.50 -2.70 10.12
CA HIS A 108 5.33 -4.14 10.00
C HIS A 108 3.84 -4.49 9.90
N TYR A 109 3.50 -5.46 9.05
CA TYR A 109 2.12 -5.81 8.71
C TYR A 109 1.31 -4.67 8.07
N SER A 110 1.91 -3.56 7.63
CA SER A 110 1.22 -2.45 6.95
C SER A 110 0.34 -2.91 5.79
N THR A 111 0.78 -3.93 5.04
CA THR A 111 0.04 -4.50 3.91
C THR A 111 -1.18 -5.33 4.32
N GLU A 112 -1.18 -5.91 5.52
CA GLU A 112 -2.22 -6.80 6.03
C GLU A 112 -3.15 -6.09 7.02
N ARG A 113 -2.59 -5.35 7.98
CA ARG A 113 -3.28 -4.74 9.14
C ARG A 113 -3.00 -3.25 9.30
N GLY A 114 -2.32 -2.62 8.33
CA GLY A 114 -2.04 -1.18 8.33
C GLY A 114 -3.28 -0.32 8.06
N ILE A 115 -3.05 0.94 7.72
CA ILE A 115 -4.13 1.90 7.47
C ILE A 115 -5.04 1.45 6.34
N MET A 116 -6.34 1.40 6.65
CA MET A 116 -7.42 1.07 5.73
C MET A 116 -8.63 1.97 6.03
N THR A 117 -9.35 2.37 5.00
CA THR A 117 -10.68 2.99 5.13
C THR A 117 -11.69 1.97 5.67
N LEU A 118 -12.80 2.46 6.24
CA LEU A 118 -13.88 1.58 6.69
C LEU A 118 -14.43 0.69 5.55
N GLN A 119 -14.48 1.23 4.32
CA GLN A 119 -14.91 0.48 3.15
C GLN A 119 -13.95 -0.67 2.82
N GLU A 120 -12.63 -0.43 2.90
CA GLU A 120 -11.64 -1.48 2.70
C GLU A 120 -11.69 -2.57 3.76
N ILE A 121 -11.96 -2.20 5.02
CA ILE A 121 -12.16 -3.16 6.11
C ILE A 121 -13.40 -4.03 5.84
N LYS A 122 -14.54 -3.41 5.48
CA LYS A 122 -15.75 -4.16 5.09
C LYS A 122 -15.46 -5.11 3.93
N VAL A 123 -14.85 -4.61 2.86
CA VAL A 123 -14.43 -5.46 1.73
C VAL A 123 -13.55 -6.63 2.21
N LYS A 124 -12.55 -6.36 3.04
CA LYS A 124 -11.59 -7.38 3.48
C LYS A 124 -12.25 -8.51 4.26
N TYR A 125 -13.26 -8.20 5.07
CA TYR A 125 -13.86 -9.17 6.00
C TYR A 125 -15.27 -9.65 5.60
N GLU A 126 -15.95 -8.92 4.71
CA GLU A 126 -17.36 -9.14 4.35
C GLU A 126 -17.55 -9.36 2.83
N ALA A 127 -16.51 -9.21 1.99
CA ALA A 127 -16.69 -9.37 0.55
C ALA A 127 -17.16 -10.78 0.18
N GLU A 128 -18.34 -10.83 -0.43
CA GLU A 128 -18.87 -12.03 -1.04
C GLU A 128 -18.21 -12.29 -2.40
N ASP A 129 -18.19 -13.55 -2.79
CA ASP A 129 -17.76 -13.97 -4.12
C ASP A 129 -18.64 -13.36 -5.22
N ALA A 130 -18.01 -12.83 -6.26
CA ALA A 130 -18.72 -12.40 -7.46
C ALA A 130 -19.38 -13.60 -8.15
N ILE A 131 -20.64 -13.40 -8.53
CA ILE A 131 -21.43 -14.30 -9.38
C ILE A 131 -21.75 -13.49 -10.63
N PHE A 132 -21.38 -14.01 -11.80
CA PHE A 132 -21.56 -13.33 -13.08
C PHE A 132 -22.60 -14.06 -13.91
N ASP A 133 -23.71 -13.37 -14.16
CA ASP A 133 -24.77 -13.85 -15.07
C ASP A 133 -24.46 -13.53 -16.54
N GLU A 134 -23.54 -12.60 -16.77
CA GLU A 134 -23.15 -12.08 -18.08
C GLU A 134 -21.65 -12.31 -18.31
N PRO A 135 -21.20 -12.39 -19.59
CA PRO A 135 -19.78 -12.42 -19.88
C PRO A 135 -19.07 -11.14 -19.42
N VAL A 136 -18.02 -11.31 -18.60
CA VAL A 136 -17.18 -10.21 -18.12
C VAL A 136 -15.70 -10.47 -18.41
N ILE A 137 -14.93 -9.40 -18.56
CA ILE A 137 -13.48 -9.44 -18.51
C ILE A 137 -13.02 -8.87 -17.17
N LEU A 138 -12.24 -9.65 -16.44
CA LEU A 138 -11.62 -9.23 -15.18
C LEU A 138 -10.18 -8.80 -15.50
N ILE A 139 -9.83 -7.58 -15.10
CA ILE A 139 -8.54 -6.97 -15.40
C ILE A 139 -7.86 -6.60 -14.07
N ASN A 140 -6.79 -7.33 -13.75
CA ASN A 140 -6.01 -7.12 -12.54
C ASN A 140 -4.99 -5.99 -12.75
N ILE A 141 -5.13 -4.91 -11.97
CA ILE A 141 -4.31 -3.71 -12.05
C ILE A 141 -3.34 -3.57 -10.86
N ASN A 142 -2.99 -4.66 -10.17
CA ASN A 142 -2.11 -4.65 -8.98
C ASN A 142 -0.80 -3.87 -9.18
N GLU A 143 -0.16 -3.99 -10.35
CA GLU A 143 1.11 -3.31 -10.65
C GLU A 143 0.96 -1.81 -10.93
N LEU A 144 -0.26 -1.37 -11.27
CA LEU A 144 -0.55 0.02 -11.64
C LEU A 144 -1.24 0.78 -10.49
N TYR A 145 -1.82 0.06 -9.53
CA TYR A 145 -2.66 0.63 -8.50
C TYR A 145 -1.86 1.14 -7.30
N ASN A 146 -2.05 2.42 -6.95
CA ASN A 146 -1.61 2.99 -5.69
C ASN A 146 -2.83 3.37 -4.82
N GLN A 147 -2.67 3.47 -3.50
CA GLN A 147 -3.81 3.77 -2.61
C GLN A 147 -4.47 5.14 -2.92
N LYS A 148 -3.73 6.10 -3.47
CA LYS A 148 -4.26 7.42 -3.88
C LYS A 148 -5.24 7.30 -5.06
N MET A 149 -5.09 6.28 -5.92
CA MET A 149 -6.01 5.99 -7.04
C MET A 149 -7.43 5.61 -6.59
N GLN A 150 -7.63 5.17 -5.34
CA GLN A 150 -8.98 4.83 -4.83
C GLN A 150 -9.95 6.00 -4.91
N MET A 151 -9.41 7.22 -4.87
CA MET A 151 -10.20 8.45 -4.86
C MET A 151 -10.36 9.06 -6.25
N ASN A 152 -9.78 8.43 -7.29
CA ASN A 152 -9.80 8.96 -8.65
C ASN A 152 -10.28 7.90 -9.68
N PRO A 153 -11.58 7.89 -10.00
CA PRO A 153 -12.14 6.98 -11.01
C PRO A 153 -11.46 7.08 -12.39
N VAL A 154 -10.89 8.25 -12.72
CA VAL A 154 -10.14 8.44 -13.96
C VAL A 154 -8.87 7.60 -13.96
N GLU A 155 -8.12 7.56 -12.86
CA GLU A 155 -6.90 6.76 -12.76
C GLU A 155 -7.20 5.25 -12.80
N ILE A 156 -8.28 4.81 -12.14
CA ILE A 156 -8.73 3.41 -12.21
C ILE A 156 -9.09 3.06 -13.65
N TYR A 157 -9.81 3.93 -14.36
CA TYR A 157 -10.17 3.72 -15.75
C TYR A 157 -8.94 3.63 -16.66
N GLU A 158 -8.00 4.57 -16.53
CA GLU A 158 -6.76 4.59 -17.31
C GLU A 158 -5.91 3.33 -17.07
N ALA A 159 -5.77 2.92 -15.81
CA ALA A 159 -5.08 1.68 -15.43
C ALA A 159 -5.81 0.45 -15.98
N THR A 160 -7.14 0.48 -16.07
CA THR A 160 -7.95 -0.66 -16.53
C THR A 160 -8.06 -0.74 -18.04
N ARG A 161 -7.98 0.37 -18.78
CA ARG A 161 -8.27 0.38 -20.22
C ARG A 161 -7.07 0.10 -21.11
N LYS A 162 -5.83 0.29 -20.63
CA LYS A 162 -4.64 0.35 -21.49
C LYS A 162 -3.76 -0.90 -21.47
N TYR A 163 -3.13 -1.14 -22.62
CA TYR A 163 -1.95 -1.99 -22.83
C TYR A 163 -2.08 -3.50 -22.59
N TRP A 164 -3.24 -4.06 -22.90
CA TRP A 164 -3.54 -5.47 -22.65
C TRP A 164 -3.12 -6.39 -23.80
N LYS A 165 -2.58 -7.57 -23.45
CA LYS A 165 -2.39 -8.70 -24.38
C LYS A 165 -3.66 -9.55 -24.37
N ILE A 166 -4.57 -9.29 -25.30
CA ILE A 166 -5.86 -9.99 -25.41
C ILE A 166 -6.14 -10.46 -26.85
N ASN A 167 -7.10 -11.36 -26.98
CA ASN A 167 -7.63 -11.83 -28.25
C ASN A 167 -8.97 -11.12 -28.55
N LEU A 168 -9.04 -10.38 -29.65
CA LEU A 168 -10.22 -9.58 -30.01
C LEU A 168 -11.47 -10.42 -30.32
N ASP A 169 -11.30 -11.61 -30.91
CA ASP A 169 -12.43 -12.50 -31.22
C ASP A 169 -13.15 -12.95 -29.94
N ARG A 170 -12.40 -13.09 -28.84
CA ARG A 170 -12.95 -13.38 -27.52
C ARG A 170 -13.56 -12.13 -26.88
N THR A 171 -12.88 -10.99 -26.95
CA THR A 171 -13.32 -9.78 -26.24
C THR A 171 -14.47 -9.04 -26.90
N ASN A 172 -14.69 -9.19 -28.21
CA ASN A 172 -15.83 -8.60 -28.92
C ASN A 172 -17.19 -9.12 -28.42
N LYS A 173 -17.21 -10.25 -27.69
CA LYS A 173 -18.42 -10.83 -27.08
C LYS A 173 -18.67 -10.35 -25.64
N ILE A 174 -17.78 -9.52 -25.11
CA ILE A 174 -17.79 -9.07 -23.72
C ILE A 174 -17.97 -7.56 -23.70
N ARG A 175 -19.00 -7.10 -22.99
CA ARG A 175 -19.30 -5.66 -22.85
C ARG A 175 -18.94 -5.09 -21.48
N ILE A 176 -18.61 -5.93 -20.50
CA ILE A 176 -18.36 -5.50 -19.13
C ILE A 176 -16.91 -5.80 -18.76
N ALA A 177 -16.17 -4.76 -18.36
CA ALA A 177 -14.84 -4.88 -17.76
C ALA A 177 -14.91 -4.58 -16.26
N CYS A 178 -14.39 -5.49 -15.44
CA CYS A 178 -14.22 -5.28 -14.00
C CYS A 178 -12.74 -4.98 -13.73
N SER A 179 -12.48 -3.82 -13.13
CA SER A 179 -11.16 -3.46 -12.60
C SER A 179 -10.93 -4.17 -11.28
N VAL A 180 -9.85 -4.93 -11.17
CA VAL A 180 -9.56 -5.80 -10.03
C VAL A 180 -8.27 -5.37 -9.34
N TYR A 181 -8.33 -5.17 -8.03
CA TYR A 181 -7.16 -4.92 -7.19
C TYR A 181 -7.20 -5.83 -5.96
N LYS A 182 -6.11 -6.58 -5.72
CA LYS A 182 -5.98 -7.58 -4.66
C LYS A 182 -7.18 -8.53 -4.57
N GLY A 183 -7.65 -9.01 -5.72
CA GLY A 183 -8.76 -9.95 -5.81
C GLY A 183 -10.15 -9.33 -5.63
N ILE A 184 -10.27 -8.02 -5.49
CA ILE A 184 -11.54 -7.32 -5.30
C ILE A 184 -11.85 -6.44 -6.51
N ILE A 185 -13.12 -6.43 -6.95
CA ILE A 185 -13.60 -5.50 -7.99
C ILE A 185 -13.69 -4.09 -7.42
N ARG A 186 -12.91 -3.16 -7.98
CA ARG A 186 -12.86 -1.74 -7.57
C ARG A 186 -13.76 -0.85 -8.40
N GLU A 187 -13.95 -1.16 -9.68
CA GLU A 187 -14.84 -0.43 -10.56
C GLU A 187 -15.30 -1.33 -11.71
N VAL A 188 -16.43 -0.99 -12.32
CA VAL A 188 -17.03 -1.68 -13.46
C VAL A 188 -17.25 -0.71 -14.60
N PHE A 189 -16.81 -1.12 -15.79
CA PHE A 189 -16.91 -0.34 -17.02
C PHE A 189 -17.71 -1.07 -18.08
N ILE A 190 -18.45 -0.31 -18.87
CA ILE A 190 -19.00 -0.77 -20.15
C ILE A 190 -17.96 -0.49 -21.23
N ILE A 191 -17.61 -1.53 -21.98
CA ILE A 191 -16.73 -1.46 -23.14
C ILE A 191 -17.58 -1.10 -24.36
N ASP A 192 -17.24 0.03 -24.99
CA ASP A 192 -17.85 0.45 -26.26
C ASP A 192 -17.11 -0.20 -27.44
N ARG A 193 -15.77 -0.22 -27.41
CA ARG A 193 -14.94 -0.88 -28.44
C ARG A 193 -13.52 -1.17 -27.95
N TRP A 194 -12.90 -2.18 -28.57
CA TRP A 194 -11.47 -2.45 -28.47
C TRP A 194 -10.72 -1.93 -29.70
N TYR A 195 -9.49 -1.47 -29.50
CA TYR A 195 -8.60 -1.01 -30.58
C TYR A 195 -7.13 -1.32 -30.27
N LEU A 196 -6.28 -1.30 -31.29
CA LEU A 196 -4.84 -1.46 -31.11
C LEU A 196 -4.23 -0.20 -30.51
N SER A 197 -3.37 -0.37 -29.51
CA SER A 197 -2.64 0.73 -28.91
C SER A 197 -1.70 1.36 -29.94
N THR A 198 -1.72 2.68 -30.04
CA THR A 198 -0.77 3.47 -30.84
C THR A 198 0.54 3.72 -30.09
N VAL A 199 0.56 3.51 -28.77
CA VAL A 199 1.72 3.78 -27.90
C VAL A 199 2.48 2.49 -27.59
N GLN A 200 1.79 1.38 -27.26
CA GLN A 200 2.42 0.08 -27.04
C GLN A 200 2.07 -0.92 -28.15
N ILE A 201 3.02 -1.10 -29.07
CA ILE A 201 2.87 -2.00 -30.22
C ILE A 201 2.46 -3.42 -29.77
N GLY A 202 1.43 -3.96 -30.42
CA GLY A 202 0.90 -5.30 -30.14
C GLY A 202 -0.02 -5.40 -28.92
N ARG A 203 -0.18 -4.31 -28.16
CA ARG A 203 -1.17 -4.22 -27.08
C ARG A 203 -2.48 -3.63 -27.57
N LYS A 204 -3.54 -3.88 -26.82
CA LYS A 204 -4.89 -3.43 -27.11
C LYS A 204 -5.43 -2.61 -25.96
N GLU A 205 -6.32 -1.69 -26.28
CA GLU A 205 -6.98 -0.80 -25.35
C GLU A 205 -8.48 -0.80 -25.63
N PHE A 206 -9.28 -0.44 -24.64
CA PHE A 206 -10.71 -0.23 -24.87
C PHE A 206 -11.12 1.21 -24.63
N GLU A 207 -12.08 1.69 -25.41
CA GLU A 207 -12.91 2.83 -25.05
C GLU A 207 -14.16 2.32 -24.35
N GLY A 208 -14.59 3.08 -23.35
CA GLY A 208 -15.72 2.70 -22.52
C GLY A 208 -16.07 3.77 -21.51
N ARG A 209 -17.03 3.46 -20.65
CA ARG A 209 -17.52 4.36 -19.61
C ARG A 209 -17.77 3.61 -18.33
N VAL A 210 -17.83 4.32 -17.21
CA VAL A 210 -18.30 3.74 -15.94
C VAL A 210 -19.68 3.14 -16.17
N ALA A 211 -19.90 1.92 -15.69
CA ALA A 211 -21.17 1.24 -15.86
C ALA A 211 -22.30 1.94 -15.08
N GLU A 212 -23.54 1.68 -15.49
CA GLU A 212 -24.71 2.19 -14.77
C GLU A 212 -24.77 1.60 -13.36
N LYS A 213 -25.40 2.31 -12.43
CA LYS A 213 -25.40 1.98 -11.00
C LYS A 213 -25.89 0.55 -10.75
N GLU A 214 -26.89 0.13 -11.50
CA GLU A 214 -27.53 -1.19 -11.44
C GLU A 214 -26.55 -2.33 -11.78
N ILE A 215 -25.58 -2.09 -12.66
CA ILE A 215 -24.54 -3.06 -13.01
C ILE A 215 -23.41 -2.99 -11.98
N ARG A 216 -23.03 -1.78 -11.56
CA ARG A 216 -21.96 -1.56 -10.57
C ARG A 216 -22.29 -2.20 -9.23
N ASP A 217 -23.50 -1.98 -8.73
CA ASP A 217 -23.97 -2.49 -7.43
C ASP A 217 -23.95 -4.03 -7.38
N LYS A 218 -24.02 -4.71 -8.54
CA LYS A 218 -23.91 -6.17 -8.61
C LYS A 218 -22.50 -6.69 -8.35
N TYR A 219 -21.46 -5.92 -8.64
CA TYR A 219 -20.09 -6.46 -8.75
C TYR A 219 -19.05 -5.70 -7.93
N ILE A 220 -19.21 -4.38 -7.73
CA ILE A 220 -18.25 -3.61 -6.93
C ILE A 220 -18.12 -4.24 -5.53
N TYR A 221 -16.88 -4.29 -5.05
CA TYR A 221 -16.51 -4.86 -3.75
C TYR A 221 -16.71 -6.37 -3.59
N LYS A 222 -17.11 -7.07 -4.64
CA LYS A 222 -17.13 -8.54 -4.64
C LYS A 222 -15.75 -9.12 -4.90
N SER A 223 -15.50 -10.29 -4.32
CA SER A 223 -14.29 -11.06 -4.50
C SER A 223 -14.28 -11.83 -5.82
N VAL A 224 -13.16 -11.78 -6.50
CA VAL A 224 -12.84 -12.54 -7.71
C VAL A 224 -11.56 -13.36 -7.52
N GLU A 225 -11.07 -13.49 -6.29
CA GLU A 225 -9.82 -14.19 -5.97
C GLU A 225 -9.83 -15.64 -6.49
N LYS A 226 -10.99 -16.32 -6.43
CA LYS A 226 -11.18 -17.68 -6.94
C LYS A 226 -10.78 -17.88 -8.41
N TYR A 227 -10.74 -16.82 -9.22
CA TYR A 227 -10.38 -16.89 -10.64
C TYR A 227 -8.86 -16.84 -10.89
N TRP A 228 -8.05 -16.50 -9.88
CA TRP A 228 -6.59 -16.51 -9.94
C TRP A 228 -6.02 -17.55 -8.98
N LYS A 229 -5.39 -18.59 -9.55
CA LYS A 229 -4.55 -19.49 -8.75
C LYS A 229 -3.28 -18.77 -8.32
N GLN A 230 -2.73 -19.16 -7.16
CA GLN A 230 -1.43 -18.69 -6.69
C GLN A 230 -0.37 -18.84 -7.78
N GLY A 231 0.40 -17.78 -8.02
CA GLY A 231 1.44 -17.75 -9.07
C GLY A 231 0.92 -17.47 -10.50
N SER A 232 -0.37 -17.20 -10.70
CA SER A 232 -0.89 -16.83 -12.02
C SER A 232 -0.36 -15.45 -12.45
N GLN A 233 0.48 -15.43 -13.49
CA GLN A 233 1.08 -14.20 -14.03
C GLN A 233 0.15 -13.42 -14.98
N ASN A 234 -0.93 -14.03 -15.49
CA ASN A 234 -1.81 -13.37 -16.43
C ASN A 234 -2.80 -12.45 -15.69
N PRO A 235 -2.76 -11.12 -15.93
CA PRO A 235 -3.64 -10.18 -15.25
C PRO A 235 -5.08 -10.20 -15.78
N ILE A 236 -5.41 -11.04 -16.78
CA ILE A 236 -6.72 -11.02 -17.45
C ILE A 236 -7.41 -12.38 -17.30
N LYS A 237 -8.70 -12.34 -16.94
CA LYS A 237 -9.60 -13.51 -16.97
C LYS A 237 -10.88 -13.17 -17.72
N TYR A 238 -11.40 -14.18 -18.41
CA TYR A 238 -12.71 -14.12 -19.06
C TYR A 238 -13.65 -15.04 -18.30
N VAL A 239 -14.81 -14.53 -17.89
CA VAL A 239 -15.79 -15.26 -17.10
C VAL A 239 -17.16 -15.14 -17.79
N GLY A 240 -18.02 -16.15 -17.69
CA GLY A 240 -19.39 -16.10 -18.21
C GLY A 240 -19.55 -16.39 -19.71
N LEU A 241 -18.48 -16.68 -20.46
CA LEU A 241 -18.59 -17.18 -21.84
C LEU A 241 -19.08 -18.64 -21.82
N LYS A 242 -20.11 -18.99 -22.62
CA LYS A 242 -20.58 -20.38 -22.78
C LYS A 242 -19.37 -21.27 -23.15
N GLY A 243 -18.97 -22.17 -22.25
CA GLY A 243 -17.79 -23.05 -22.42
C GLY A 243 -16.78 -23.11 -21.26
N GLY A 244 -17.14 -22.65 -20.05
CA GLY A 244 -16.27 -22.77 -18.87
C GLY A 244 -15.07 -21.81 -18.88
N LEU A 245 -14.32 -21.77 -17.78
CA LEU A 245 -13.07 -21.01 -17.65
C LEU A 245 -12.06 -21.46 -18.73
N LEU A 246 -12.10 -20.81 -19.89
CA LEU A 246 -11.15 -21.06 -20.97
C LEU A 246 -9.90 -20.24 -20.71
N LYS A 247 -8.78 -20.94 -20.50
CA LYS A 247 -7.46 -20.31 -20.40
C LYS A 247 -7.23 -19.43 -21.65
N ALA A 248 -6.73 -18.22 -21.40
CA ALA A 248 -6.21 -17.33 -22.44
C ALA A 248 -5.08 -18.04 -23.19
#